data_AF-A0A6P0U3Z7-F1
#
_entry.id   AF-A0A6P0U3Z7-F1
#
_cell.length_a   1.000
_cell.length_b   1.000
_cell.length_c   1.000
_cell.angle_alpha   90.00
_cell.angle_beta   90.00
_cell.angle_gamma   90.00
#
_symmetry.space_group_name_H-M   'P 1'
#
loop_
_entity.id
_entity.type
_entity.pdbx_description
1 polymer ?
#
loop_
_entity_poly.entity_id
_entity_poly.type
_entity_poly.pdbx_seq_one_letter_code
_entity_poly.pdbx_strand_id
1 'polypeptide(L)'
;MVIIQTISVAKKGLVFIQNEKPSLKDHFTVRKVYRFIPEFGSNTLRTYIELEIHKHNICVLSFYSNKSISGRRKYQLREGLGAGHTLAIFKACLEAFYELEGDFALVFSA
;
A
#
# COMPACT_ATOMS: atom_id res chain seq x y z
N MET A 1 -3.96 2.98 42.19
CA MET A 1 -4.05 3.59 40.85
C MET A 1 -3.46 2.60 39.86
N VAL A 2 -4.29 1.85 39.15
CA VAL A 2 -3.83 0.81 38.21
C VAL A 2 -3.61 1.48 36.86
N ILE A 3 -2.37 1.57 36.41
CA ILE A 3 -2.04 2.03 35.05
C ILE A 3 -2.23 0.83 34.13
N ILE A 4 -3.39 0.76 33.48
CA ILE A 4 -3.63 -0.22 32.42
C ILE A 4 -2.91 0.31 31.18
N GLN A 5 -1.71 -0.21 30.91
CA GLN A 5 -1.07 -0.04 29.60
C GLN A 5 -1.93 -0.79 28.58
N THR A 6 -2.76 -0.06 27.84
CA THR A 6 -3.43 -0.57 26.65
C THR A 6 -2.35 -0.86 25.61
N ILE A 7 -1.94 -2.12 25.52
CA ILE A 7 -1.13 -2.62 24.40
C ILE A 7 -2.00 -2.42 23.16
N SER A 8 -1.71 -1.40 22.34
CA SER A 8 -2.44 -1.22 21.08
C SER A 8 -2.08 -2.39 20.16
N VAL A 9 -3.03 -3.30 19.99
CA VAL A 9 -2.90 -4.36 18.97
C VAL A 9 -2.80 -3.65 17.63
N ALA A 10 -1.70 -3.87 16.89
CA ALA A 10 -1.54 -3.30 15.57
C ALA A 10 -2.74 -3.70 14.70
N LYS A 11 -3.46 -2.72 14.16
CA LYS A 11 -4.62 -2.95 13.28
C LYS A 11 -4.15 -3.81 12.10
N LYS A 12 -4.75 -4.99 11.93
CA LYS A 12 -4.49 -5.88 10.78
C LYS A 12 -5.20 -5.32 9.54
N GLY A 13 -4.73 -5.71 8.35
CA GLY A 13 -5.29 -5.31 7.07
C GLY A 13 -4.67 -4.03 6.50
N LEU A 14 -5.44 -3.33 5.68
CA LEU A 14 -5.04 -2.09 5.04
C LEU A 14 -5.13 -0.91 6.03
N VAL A 15 -4.03 -0.17 6.18
CA VAL A 15 -3.94 0.99 7.07
C VAL A 15 -3.48 2.19 6.25
N PHE A 16 -4.35 3.20 6.12
CA PHE A 16 -3.97 4.47 5.50
C PHE A 16 -2.89 5.17 6.34
N ILE A 17 -1.85 5.67 5.66
CA ILE A 17 -0.74 6.40 6.29
C ILE A 17 -0.91 7.89 6.01
N GLN A 18 -0.89 8.26 4.74
CA GLN A 18 -0.84 9.67 4.33
C GLN A 18 -1.20 9.86 2.86
N ASN A 19 -1.51 11.11 2.51
CA ASN A 19 -1.52 11.59 1.15
C ASN A 19 -0.19 12.28 0.84
N GLU A 20 0.40 11.94 -0.29
CA GLU A 20 1.57 12.61 -0.85
C GLU A 20 1.16 13.52 -2.00
N LYS A 21 1.66 14.75 -1.97
CA LYS A 21 1.54 15.69 -3.07
C LYS A 21 2.64 15.40 -4.10
N PRO A 22 2.36 15.57 -5.40
CA PRO A 22 3.36 15.37 -6.45
C PRO A 22 4.51 16.37 -6.31
N SER A 23 5.72 15.91 -6.60
CA SER A 23 6.86 16.79 -6.86
C SER A 23 6.80 17.34 -8.29
N LEU A 24 7.69 18.29 -8.62
CA LEU A 24 7.75 18.90 -9.96
C LEU A 24 7.98 17.89 -11.11
N LYS A 25 8.41 16.66 -10.81
CA LYS A 25 8.70 15.61 -11.79
C LYS A 25 7.62 14.53 -11.86
N ASP A 26 6.65 14.56 -10.95
CA ASP A 26 5.63 13.52 -10.87
C ASP A 26 4.45 13.86 -11.79
N HIS A 27 3.87 12.82 -12.40
CA HIS A 27 2.73 12.95 -13.30
C HIS A 27 1.37 12.64 -12.63
N PHE A 28 1.37 12.26 -11.36
CA PHE A 28 0.15 12.05 -10.59
C PHE A 28 -0.33 13.35 -9.95
N THR A 29 -1.62 13.41 -9.62
CA THR A 29 -2.27 14.54 -8.94
C THR A 29 -2.23 14.38 -7.43
N VAL A 30 -2.44 13.16 -6.94
CA VAL A 30 -2.27 12.78 -5.53
C VAL A 30 -1.84 11.32 -5.47
N ARG A 31 -1.02 10.98 -4.48
CA ARG A 31 -0.69 9.59 -4.15
C ARG A 31 -1.18 9.29 -2.75
N LYS A 32 -2.04 8.28 -2.58
CA LYS A 32 -2.41 7.75 -1.27
C LYS A 32 -1.45 6.62 -0.92
N VAL A 33 -0.89 6.66 0.29
CA VAL A 33 0.05 5.65 0.78
C VAL A 33 -0.59 4.87 1.92
N TYR A 34 -0.56 3.56 1.78
CA TYR A 34 -1.11 2.61 2.75
C TYR A 34 -0.03 1.64 3.21
N ARG A 35 -0.17 1.13 4.43
CA ARG A 35 0.56 -0.01 4.95
C ARG A 35 -0.37 -1.21 4.99
N PHE A 36 0.10 -2.33 4.46
CA PHE A 36 -0.59 -3.61 4.62
C PHE A 36 0.05 -4.40 5.76
N ILE A 37 -0.77 -4.85 6.71
CA ILE A 37 -0.39 -5.70 7.83
C ILE A 37 -1.08 -7.05 7.64
N PRO A 38 -0.37 -8.11 7.21
CA PRO A 38 -1.00 -9.39 6.91
C PRO A 38 -1.55 -10.03 8.18
N GLU A 39 -2.63 -10.81 8.03
CA GLU A 39 -3.24 -11.52 9.16
C GLU A 39 -2.45 -12.76 9.60
N PHE A 40 -1.58 -13.24 8.71
CA PHE A 40 -0.80 -14.47 8.78
C PHE A 40 0.67 -14.20 8.40
N GLY A 41 1.58 -15.04 8.90
CA GLY A 41 3.03 -14.86 8.70
C GLY A 41 3.68 -13.94 9.75
N SER A 42 5.01 -13.89 9.77
CA SER A 42 5.71 -13.00 10.71
C SER A 42 5.59 -11.55 10.28
N ASN A 43 5.35 -10.62 11.23
CA ASN A 43 5.25 -9.16 11.03
C ASN A 43 6.52 -8.48 10.46
N THR A 44 7.49 -9.26 9.98
CA THR A 44 8.79 -8.78 9.50
C THR A 44 8.70 -8.16 8.11
N LEU A 45 7.77 -8.62 7.27
CA LEU A 45 7.52 -8.05 5.95
C LEU A 45 6.50 -6.92 6.05
N ARG A 46 7.00 -5.69 5.94
CA ARG A 46 6.16 -4.49 5.85
C ARG A 46 5.91 -4.19 4.38
N THR A 47 4.69 -4.42 3.91
CA THR A 47 4.26 -4.06 2.57
C THR A 47 3.59 -2.69 2.58
N TYR A 48 3.99 -1.84 1.65
CA TYR A 48 3.35 -0.58 1.36
C TYR A 48 2.61 -0.68 0.04
N ILE A 49 1.46 -0.02 -0.03
CA ILE A 49 0.64 0.10 -1.23
C ILE A 49 0.55 1.59 -1.53
N GLU A 50 0.86 1.94 -2.76
CA GLU A 50 0.68 3.28 -3.30
C GLU A 50 -0.43 3.26 -4.34
N LEU A 51 -1.32 4.23 -4.20
CA LEU A 51 -2.40 4.51 -5.13
C LEU A 51 -2.18 5.90 -5.70
N GLU A 52 -1.73 5.98 -6.94
CA GLU A 52 -1.52 7.22 -7.66
C GLU A 52 -2.74 7.56 -8.50
N ILE A 53 -3.30 8.75 -8.27
CA ILE A 53 -4.43 9.28 -9.04
C ILE A 53 -3.86 10.26 -10.05
N HIS A 54 -4.04 9.99 -11.33
CA HIS A 54 -3.64 10.86 -12.43
C HIS A 54 -4.84 11.64 -12.98
N LYS A 55 -4.55 12.58 -13.88
CA LYS A 55 -5.57 13.24 -14.68
C LYS A 55 -6.38 12.21 -15.49
N HIS A 56 -7.62 12.57 -15.84
CA HIS A 56 -8.54 11.70 -16.59
C HIS A 56 -8.95 10.42 -15.86
N ASN A 57 -9.03 10.48 -14.52
CA ASN A 57 -9.47 9.40 -13.65
C ASN A 57 -8.70 8.09 -13.87
N ILE A 58 -7.39 8.18 -14.06
CA ILE A 58 -6.53 6.99 -14.08
C ILE A 58 -5.99 6.75 -12.68
N CYS A 59 -6.15 5.54 -12.18
CA CYS A 59 -5.61 5.10 -10.89
C CYS A 59 -4.53 4.04 -11.14
N VAL A 60 -3.30 4.32 -10.70
CA VAL A 60 -2.19 3.36 -10.76
C VAL A 60 -1.94 2.81 -9.37
N LEU A 61 -2.09 1.50 -9.20
CA LEU A 61 -1.75 0.79 -7.97
C LEU A 61 -0.36 0.17 -8.09
N SER A 62 0.47 0.36 -7.06
CA SER A 62 1.73 -0.34 -6.92
C SER A 62 1.96 -0.77 -5.47
N PHE A 63 2.78 -1.80 -5.26
CA PHE A 63 3.15 -2.23 -3.92
C PHE A 63 4.63 -2.62 -3.84
N TYR A 64 5.20 -2.49 -2.65
CA TYR A 64 6.61 -2.78 -2.37
C TYR A 64 6.83 -3.10 -0.89
N SER A 65 7.95 -3.73 -0.58
CA SER A 65 8.34 -4.06 0.80
C SER A 65 9.38 -3.07 1.34
N ASN A 66 9.31 -2.76 2.65
CA ASN A 66 10.13 -1.78 3.38
C ASN A 66 11.65 -1.97 3.29
N LYS A 67 12.13 -3.11 2.77
CA LYS A 67 13.57 -3.29 2.51
C LYS A 67 14.10 -2.40 1.37
N SER A 68 13.26 -1.62 0.70
CA SER A 68 13.67 -0.74 -0.40
C SER A 68 13.02 0.64 -0.32
N ILE A 69 13.67 1.55 0.41
CA ILE A 69 13.35 2.99 0.40
C ILE A 69 14.01 3.71 -0.81
N SER A 70 14.90 3.05 -1.57
CA SER A 70 15.59 3.65 -2.71
C SER A 70 15.02 3.20 -4.07
N GLY A 71 14.63 4.17 -4.90
CA GLY A 71 13.82 4.02 -6.13
C GLY A 71 14.35 3.12 -7.25
N ARG A 72 15.44 2.36 -7.06
CA ARG A 72 15.89 1.33 -8.00
C ARG A 72 15.55 -0.10 -7.56
N ARG A 73 15.29 -0.35 -6.27
CA ARG A 73 15.01 -1.71 -5.74
C ARG A 73 13.53 -1.94 -5.37
N LYS A 74 12.67 -0.93 -5.57
CA LYS A 74 11.24 -0.99 -5.27
C LYS A 74 10.55 -2.16 -5.99
N TYR A 75 10.98 -2.44 -7.22
CA TYR A 75 10.48 -3.52 -8.07
C TYR A 75 11.15 -4.88 -7.84
N GLN A 76 12.36 -4.92 -7.28
CA GLN A 76 13.12 -6.17 -7.08
C GLN A 76 12.60 -7.01 -5.90
N LEU A 77 11.80 -6.44 -5.01
CA LEU A 77 11.37 -7.08 -3.76
C LEU A 77 10.04 -7.84 -3.83
N ARG A 78 9.53 -8.07 -5.05
CA ARG A 78 8.39 -8.96 -5.31
C ARG A 78 8.78 -10.43 -5.30
N GLU A 79 10.08 -10.72 -5.34
CA GLU A 79 10.63 -12.07 -5.31
C GLU A 79 10.52 -12.70 -3.92
N GLY A 80 9.98 -13.91 -3.84
CA GLY A 80 9.89 -14.70 -2.61
C GLY A 80 8.59 -14.55 -1.80
N LEU A 81 7.59 -13.83 -2.31
CA LEU A 81 6.24 -13.84 -1.72
C LEU A 81 5.50 -15.12 -2.12
N GLY A 82 5.04 -15.88 -1.12
CA GLY A 82 4.16 -17.03 -1.37
C GLY A 82 2.80 -16.59 -1.94
N ALA A 83 2.15 -17.46 -2.72
CA ALA A 83 0.89 -17.16 -3.40
C ALA A 83 -0.20 -16.58 -2.47
N GLY A 84 -0.31 -17.10 -1.24
CA GLY A 84 -1.25 -16.58 -0.24
C GLY A 84 -0.98 -15.13 0.19
N HIS A 85 0.30 -14.77 0.36
CA HIS A 85 0.68 -13.38 0.66
C HIS A 85 0.40 -12.47 -0.53
N THR A 86 0.73 -12.90 -1.74
CA THR A 86 0.47 -12.15 -2.97
C THR A 86 -1.03 -11.89 -3.15
N LEU A 87 -1.88 -12.90 -2.94
CA LEU A 87 -3.33 -12.75 -3.01
C LEU A 87 -3.85 -11.75 -1.96
N ALA A 88 -3.34 -11.80 -0.74
CA ALA A 88 -3.76 -10.88 0.31
C ALA A 88 -3.34 -9.43 0.03
N ILE A 89 -2.14 -9.21 -0.50
CA ILE A 89 -1.70 -7.88 -0.96
C ILE A 89 -2.59 -7.40 -2.10
N PHE A 90 -2.89 -8.26 -3.08
CA PHE A 90 -3.76 -7.91 -4.19
C PHE A 90 -5.17 -7.50 -3.72
N LYS A 91 -5.75 -8.23 -2.78
CA LYS A 91 -7.03 -7.86 -2.15
C LYS A 91 -6.95 -6.49 -1.45
N ALA A 92 -5.89 -6.25 -0.68
CA ALA A 92 -5.67 -4.96 -0.03
C ALA A 92 -5.49 -3.81 -1.04
N CYS A 93 -4.88 -4.07 -2.21
CA CYS A 93 -4.82 -3.10 -3.30
C CYS A 93 -6.23 -2.78 -3.84
N LEU A 94 -7.07 -3.79 -4.07
CA LEU A 94 -8.44 -3.58 -4.51
C LEU A 94 -9.28 -2.84 -3.46
N GLU A 95 -9.11 -3.16 -2.17
CA GLU A 95 -9.75 -2.41 -1.07
C GLU A 95 -9.39 -0.91 -1.15
N ALA A 96 -8.11 -0.58 -1.32
CA ALA A 96 -7.67 0.82 -1.48
C ALA A 96 -8.31 1.51 -2.71
N PHE A 97 -8.48 0.77 -3.80
CA PHE A 97 -9.12 1.29 -5.01
C PHE A 97 -10.62 1.52 -4.83
N TYR A 98 -11.32 0.62 -4.15
CA TYR A 98 -12.75 0.76 -3.87
C TYR A 98 -13.08 1.87 -2.86
N GLU A 99 -12.09 2.39 -2.12
CA GLU A 99 -12.24 3.61 -1.31
C GLU A 99 -12.26 4.91 -2.15
N LEU A 100 -11.98 4.84 -3.47
CA LEU A 100 -12.05 6.01 -4.33
C LEU A 100 -13.51 6.36 -4.65
N GLU A 101 -13.85 7.63 -4.48
CA GLU A 101 -15.12 8.17 -4.93
C GLU A 101 -15.03 8.52 -6.41
N GLY A 102 -15.70 7.74 -7.26
CA GLY A 102 -15.84 8.00 -8.70
C GLY A 102 -15.34 6.86 -9.58
N ASP A 103 -15.53 7.04 -10.89
CA ASP A 103 -15.14 6.03 -11.89
C ASP A 103 -13.70 6.26 -12.32
N PHE A 104 -12.83 5.31 -11.95
CA PHE A 104 -11.42 5.32 -12.31
C PHE A 104 -11.05 4.12 -13.18
N ALA A 105 -10.23 4.36 -14.20
CA ALA A 105 -9.54 3.29 -14.91
C ALA A 105 -8.40 2.77 -14.02
N LEU A 106 -8.48 1.49 -13.64
CA LEU A 106 -7.47 0.85 -12.81
C LEU A 106 -6.31 0.32 -13.67
N VAL A 107 -5.09 0.75 -13.35
CA VAL A 107 -3.85 0.17 -13.83
C VAL A 107 -3.15 -0.49 -12.65
N PHE A 108 -3.01 -1.81 -12.70
CA PHE A 108 -2.28 -2.55 -11.69
C PHE A 108 -0.83 -2.72 -12.13
N SER A 109 0.09 -1.99 -11.50
CA SER A 109 1.53 -2.04 -11.75
C SER A 109 2.19 -3.00 -10.77
N ALA A 110 2.27 -4.26 -11.20
CA ALA A 110 2.71 -5.42 -10.42
C ALA A 110 3.99 -6.06 -10.95
#